data_AF-A0A424WJ53-F1
#
_entry.id   AF-A0A424WJ53-F1
#
_cell.length_a   1.000
_cell.length_b   1.000
_cell.length_c   1.000
_cell.angle_alpha   90.00
_cell.angle_beta   90.00
_cell.angle_gamma   90.00
#
_symmetry.space_group_name_H-M   'P 1'
#
loop_
_entity.id
_entity.type
_entity.pdbx_description
1 polymer ?
#
loop_
_entity_poly.entity_id
_entity_poly.type
_entity_poly.pdbx_seq_one_letter_code
_entity_poly.pdbx_strand_id
1 'polypeptide(L)'
;MHPDQESSQDQAVAALRDELLSKVGNDRSIAAELAHSLHVNHRKDVDALQLAIGQEQWLDVKRYAHRILNTAQLLGCSALVELCLRVETMLVREPGQAREELLADYVPVVKNLSAVLERVSRTF
;
A
#
# COMPACT_ATOMS: atom_id res chain seq x y z
N MET A 1 17.42 -1.62 -19.29
CA MET A 1 16.04 -1.93 -19.67
C MET A 1 15.73 -3.32 -19.15
N HIS A 2 14.89 -3.43 -18.12
CA HIS A 2 14.53 -4.69 -17.46
C HIS A 2 13.11 -5.11 -17.90
N PRO A 3 12.96 -5.90 -18.97
CA PRO A 3 11.64 -6.30 -19.50
C PRO A 3 10.80 -7.11 -18.49
N ASP A 4 11.44 -7.79 -17.54
CA ASP A 4 10.75 -8.62 -16.54
C ASP A 4 9.96 -7.81 -15.49
N GLN A 5 10.39 -6.57 -15.20
CA GLN A 5 9.73 -5.73 -14.19
C GLN A 5 8.47 -5.05 -14.74
N GLU A 6 8.47 -4.65 -16.01
CA GLU A 6 7.28 -4.09 -16.67
C GLU A 6 6.17 -5.14 -16.79
N SER A 7 6.51 -6.36 -17.20
CA SER A 7 5.53 -7.46 -17.30
C SER A 7 4.89 -7.82 -15.96
N SER A 8 5.66 -7.78 -14.85
CA SER A 8 5.14 -8.08 -13.52
C SER A 8 4.23 -6.98 -12.99
N GLN A 9 4.56 -5.71 -13.26
CA GLN A 9 3.70 -4.59 -12.86
C GLN A 9 2.41 -4.52 -13.68
N ASP A 10 2.45 -4.81 -14.99
CA ASP A 10 1.25 -4.84 -15.84
C ASP A 10 0.26 -5.89 -15.35
N GLN A 11 0.77 -7.06 -14.94
CA GLN A 11 -0.03 -8.12 -14.34
C GLN A 11 -0.65 -7.67 -13.01
N ALA A 12 0.11 -6.97 -12.16
CA ALA A 12 -0.41 -6.43 -10.90
C ALA A 12 -1.50 -5.38 -11.12
N VAL A 13 -1.34 -4.50 -12.12
CA VAL A 13 -2.35 -3.51 -12.50
C VAL A 13 -3.62 -4.20 -12.98
N ALA A 14 -3.50 -5.20 -13.86
CA ALA A 14 -4.66 -5.96 -14.34
C ALA A 14 -5.39 -6.67 -13.19
N ALA A 15 -4.66 -7.38 -12.33
CA ALA A 15 -5.24 -8.10 -11.19
C ALA A 15 -5.98 -7.16 -10.22
N LEU A 16 -5.39 -6.01 -9.87
CA LEU A 16 -6.06 -5.04 -8.99
C LEU A 16 -7.28 -4.37 -9.66
N ARG A 17 -7.22 -4.13 -10.97
CA ARG A 17 -8.37 -3.61 -11.71
C ARG A 17 -9.55 -4.58 -11.65
N ASP A 18 -9.30 -5.86 -11.89
CA ASP A 18 -10.32 -6.91 -11.83
C ASP A 18 -10.89 -7.08 -10.41
N GLU A 19 -10.04 -7.02 -9.40
CA GLU A 19 -10.44 -7.07 -7.98
C GLU A 19 -11.35 -5.88 -7.61
N LEU A 20 -11.04 -4.67 -8.08
CA LEU A 20 -11.86 -3.49 -7.85
C LEU A 20 -13.22 -3.59 -8.54
N LEU A 21 -13.26 -4.06 -9.80
CA LEU A 21 -14.50 -4.31 -10.53
C LEU A 21 -15.38 -5.32 -9.80
N SER A 22 -14.79 -6.41 -9.32
CA SER A 22 -15.52 -7.45 -8.58
C SER A 22 -16.23 -6.90 -7.35
N LYS A 23 -15.57 -6.02 -6.58
CA LYS A 23 -16.13 -5.41 -5.36
C LYS A 23 -17.32 -4.49 -5.59
N VAL A 24 -17.43 -3.92 -6.78
CA VAL A 24 -18.48 -2.94 -7.13
C VAL A 24 -19.49 -3.51 -8.12
N GLY A 25 -19.58 -4.84 -8.25
CA GLY A 25 -20.54 -5.50 -9.13
C GLY A 25 -20.27 -5.26 -10.62
N ASN A 26 -19.01 -5.05 -11.00
CA ASN A 26 -18.53 -4.70 -12.34
C ASN A 26 -19.01 -3.33 -12.85
N ASP A 27 -19.49 -2.43 -11.96
CA ASP A 27 -19.75 -1.04 -12.34
C ASP A 27 -18.43 -0.28 -12.55
N ARG A 28 -18.15 0.05 -13.81
CA ARG A 28 -16.92 0.73 -14.20
C ARG A 28 -16.81 2.15 -13.61
N SER A 29 -17.91 2.88 -13.46
CA SER A 29 -17.89 4.24 -12.93
C SER A 29 -17.54 4.22 -11.45
N ILE A 30 -18.17 3.33 -10.68
CA ILE A 30 -17.89 3.16 -9.26
C ILE A 30 -16.46 2.62 -9.06
N ALA A 31 -16.00 1.69 -9.91
CA ALA A 31 -14.63 1.20 -9.85
C ALA A 31 -13.60 2.30 -10.11
N ALA A 32 -13.86 3.22 -11.06
CA ALA A 32 -13.01 4.36 -11.35
C ALA A 32 -12.89 5.30 -10.12
N GLU A 33 -14.01 5.65 -9.51
CA GLU A 33 -14.05 6.49 -8.31
C GLU A 33 -13.34 5.83 -7.13
N LEU A 34 -13.58 4.53 -6.92
CA LEU A 34 -12.92 3.75 -5.87
C LEU A 34 -11.41 3.68 -6.10
N ALA A 35 -10.96 3.39 -7.32
CA ALA A 35 -9.54 3.36 -7.67
C ALA A 35 -8.87 4.71 -7.44
N HIS A 36 -9.51 5.81 -7.84
CA HIS A 36 -9.01 7.15 -7.62
C HIS A 36 -8.91 7.49 -6.13
N SER A 37 -9.96 7.20 -5.36
CA SER A 37 -10.00 7.43 -3.91
C SER A 37 -8.91 6.64 -3.18
N LEU A 38 -8.75 5.36 -3.52
CA LEU A 38 -7.71 4.51 -2.94
C LEU A 38 -6.32 5.01 -3.28
N HIS A 39 -6.04 5.36 -4.52
CA HIS A 39 -4.76 5.96 -4.92
C HIS A 39 -4.47 7.24 -4.11
N VAL A 40 -5.40 8.20 -4.09
CA VAL A 40 -5.19 9.48 -3.41
C VAL A 40 -4.98 9.30 -1.91
N ASN A 41 -5.78 8.46 -1.26
CA ASN A 41 -5.68 8.25 0.18
C ASN A 41 -4.44 7.44 0.56
N HIS A 42 -4.15 6.35 -0.15
CA HIS A 42 -2.96 5.53 0.10
C HIS A 42 -1.67 6.33 -0.11
N ARG A 43 -1.60 7.18 -1.15
CA ARG A 43 -0.45 8.07 -1.37
C ARG A 43 -0.26 9.04 -0.20
N LYS A 44 -1.33 9.69 0.28
CA LYS A 44 -1.26 10.59 1.44
C LYS A 44 -0.78 9.86 2.70
N ASP A 45 -1.28 8.64 2.92
CA ASP A 45 -0.89 7.84 4.09
C ASP A 45 0.58 7.39 3.99
N VAL A 46 1.08 7.05 2.80
CA VAL A 46 2.51 6.76 2.56
C VAL A 46 3.38 7.99 2.79
N ASP A 47 3.03 9.15 2.23
CA ASP A 47 3.79 10.39 2.42
C ASP A 47 3.87 10.77 3.91
N ALA A 48 2.75 10.66 4.62
CA ALA A 48 2.68 10.94 6.05
C ALA A 48 3.45 9.91 6.90
N LEU A 49 3.40 8.62 6.52
CA LEU A 49 4.21 7.57 7.13
C LEU A 49 5.70 7.90 7.00
N GLN A 50 6.16 8.29 5.81
CA GLN A 50 7.58 8.61 5.59
C GLN A 50 8.05 9.78 6.46
N LEU A 51 7.22 10.83 6.54
CA LEU A 51 7.51 11.99 7.37
C LEU A 51 7.58 11.60 8.86
N ALA A 52 6.61 10.80 9.33
CA ALA A 52 6.58 10.33 10.71
C ALA A 52 7.80 9.46 11.06
N ILE A 53 8.27 8.62 10.13
CA ILE A 53 9.51 7.84 10.31
C ILE A 53 10.71 8.79 10.47
N GLY A 54 10.85 9.78 9.58
CA GLY A 54 11.97 10.74 9.65
C GLY A 54 11.95 11.66 10.88
N GLN A 55 10.78 11.85 11.49
CA GLN A 55 10.60 12.61 12.73
C GLN A 55 10.53 11.72 13.98
N GLU A 56 10.74 10.42 13.83
CA GLU A 56 10.66 9.41 14.89
C GLU A 56 9.32 9.42 15.66
N GLN A 57 8.22 9.81 15.00
CA GLN A 57 6.88 9.86 15.59
C GLN A 57 6.21 8.47 15.55
N TRP A 58 6.71 7.53 16.36
CA TRP A 58 6.38 6.10 16.24
C TRP A 58 4.90 5.76 16.43
N LEU A 59 4.15 6.55 17.21
CA LEU A 59 2.70 6.40 17.33
C LEU A 59 1.99 6.74 16.01
N ASP A 60 2.44 7.79 15.32
CA ASP A 60 1.92 8.15 14.00
C ASP A 60 2.34 7.14 12.94
N VAL A 61 3.58 6.63 12.98
CA VAL A 61 4.03 5.54 12.10
C VAL A 61 3.09 4.33 12.21
N LYS A 62 2.77 3.91 13.45
CA LYS A 62 1.82 2.81 13.69
C LYS A 62 0.44 3.13 13.12
N ARG A 63 -0.07 4.33 13.36
CA ARG A 63 -1.38 4.77 12.84
C ARG A 63 -1.44 4.76 11.30
N TYR A 64 -0.40 5.22 10.61
CA TYR A 64 -0.37 5.19 9.16
C TYR A 64 -0.19 3.77 8.61
N ALA A 65 0.62 2.94 9.27
CA ALA A 65 0.72 1.51 8.93
C ALA A 65 -0.63 0.79 9.05
N HIS A 66 -1.43 1.12 10.08
CA HIS A 66 -2.79 0.60 10.23
C HIS A 66 -3.74 1.01 9.11
N ARG A 67 -3.65 2.26 8.64
CA ARG A 67 -4.49 2.74 7.53
C ARG A 67 -4.11 2.05 6.22
N ILE A 68 -2.82 1.85 6.00
CA ILE A 68 -2.30 1.09 4.86
C ILE A 68 -2.73 -0.38 4.94
N LEU A 69 -2.76 -0.99 6.15
CA LEU A 69 -3.30 -2.33 6.37
C LEU A 69 -4.76 -2.43 5.88
N ASN A 70 -5.60 -1.45 6.20
CA ASN A 70 -7.01 -1.45 5.75
C ASN A 70 -7.11 -1.40 4.21
N THR A 71 -6.27 -0.60 3.56
CA THR A 71 -6.18 -0.59 2.09
C THR A 71 -5.71 -1.93 1.54
N ALA A 72 -4.68 -2.55 2.14
CA ALA A 72 -4.16 -3.85 1.72
C ALA A 72 -5.21 -4.98 1.89
N GLN A 73 -5.96 -4.97 2.98
CA GLN A 73 -7.06 -5.91 3.23
C GLN A 73 -8.19 -5.73 2.21
N LEU A 74 -8.59 -4.48 1.95
CA LEU A 74 -9.60 -4.19 0.95
C LEU A 74 -9.18 -4.75 -0.41
N LEU A 75 -7.92 -4.59 -0.81
CA LEU A 75 -7.38 -5.04 -2.09
C LEU A 75 -6.94 -6.51 -2.12
N GLY A 76 -7.14 -7.27 -1.04
CA GLY A 76 -6.75 -8.69 -0.98
C GLY A 76 -5.23 -8.94 -1.03
N CYS A 77 -4.40 -7.95 -0.70
CA CYS A 77 -2.94 -8.04 -0.75
C CYS A 77 -2.38 -8.75 0.50
N SER A 78 -2.56 -10.07 0.62
CA SER A 78 -2.22 -10.87 1.80
C SER A 78 -0.79 -10.68 2.33
N ALA A 79 0.22 -10.70 1.44
CA ALA A 79 1.61 -10.51 1.83
C ALA A 79 1.85 -9.11 2.46
N LEU A 80 1.19 -8.07 1.94
CA LEU A 80 1.28 -6.72 2.52
C LEU A 80 0.51 -6.62 3.83
N VAL A 81 -0.61 -7.32 3.97
CA VAL A 81 -1.35 -7.42 5.24
C VAL A 81 -0.46 -7.99 6.34
N GLU A 82 0.22 -9.09 6.08
CA GLU A 82 1.17 -9.71 7.03
C GLU A 82 2.31 -8.77 7.40
N LEU A 83 2.88 -8.07 6.42
CA LEU A 83 3.96 -7.12 6.64
C LEU A 83 3.51 -5.92 7.50
N CYS A 84 2.31 -5.39 7.26
CA CYS A 84 1.75 -4.31 8.08
C CYS A 84 1.54 -4.74 9.54
N LEU A 85 1.01 -5.95 9.76
CA LEU A 85 0.81 -6.50 11.11
C LEU A 85 2.15 -6.70 11.86
N ARG A 86 3.19 -7.12 11.13
CA ARG A 86 4.54 -7.25 11.68
C ARG A 86 5.10 -5.89 12.11
N VAL A 87 4.94 -4.86 11.27
CA VAL A 87 5.33 -3.48 11.59
C VAL A 87 4.58 -2.97 12.83
N GLU A 88 3.26 -3.13 12.90
CA GLU A 88 2.46 -2.70 14.05
C GLU A 88 2.89 -3.36 15.36
N THR A 89 3.19 -4.66 15.30
CA THR A 89 3.64 -5.44 16.47
C THR A 89 5.02 -4.98 16.94
N MET A 90 5.94 -4.79 16.00
CA MET A 90 7.31 -4.38 16.29
C MET A 90 7.39 -2.97 16.86
N LEU A 91 6.61 -2.02 16.34
CA LEU A 91 6.56 -0.64 16.84
C LEU A 91 6.13 -0.52 18.31
N VAL A 92 5.51 -1.56 18.89
CA VAL A 92 5.14 -1.62 20.31
C VAL A 92 6.24 -2.24 21.18
N ARG A 93 7.06 -3.15 20.62
CA ARG A 93 7.90 -4.07 21.39
C ARG A 93 9.39 -3.77 21.34
N GLU A 94 9.89 -3.29 20.20
CA GLU A 94 11.33 -3.26 19.94
C GLU A 94 11.76 -1.89 19.39
N PRO A 95 12.44 -1.06 20.19
CA PRO A 95 13.17 0.10 19.67
C PRO A 95 14.52 -0.34 19.05
N GLY A 96 15.06 0.49 18.15
CA GLY A 96 16.43 0.33 17.63
C GLY A 96 16.52 -0.34 16.26
N GLN A 97 17.65 -1.02 16.01
CA GLN A 97 18.06 -1.47 14.69
C GLN A 97 17.06 -2.40 13.98
N ALA A 98 16.44 -3.33 14.71
CA ALA A 98 15.43 -4.24 14.14
C ALA A 98 14.23 -3.49 13.53
N ARG A 99 13.86 -2.34 14.13
CA ARG A 99 12.81 -1.46 13.60
C ARG A 99 13.23 -0.78 12.32
N GLU A 100 14.46 -0.28 12.25
CA GLU A 100 14.99 0.37 11.06
C GLU A 100 15.06 -0.60 9.89
N GLU A 101 15.54 -1.83 10.13
CA GLU A 101 15.61 -2.89 9.12
C GLU A 101 14.21 -3.25 8.59
N LEU A 102 13.24 -3.50 9.47
CA LEU A 102 11.88 -3.82 8.99
C LEU A 102 11.23 -2.64 8.25
N LEU A 103 11.45 -1.40 8.70
CA LEU A 103 10.92 -0.22 8.00
C LEU A 103 11.60 -0.01 6.63
N ALA A 104 12.89 -0.35 6.50
CA ALA A 104 13.61 -0.32 5.24
C ALA A 104 13.04 -1.31 4.21
N ASP A 105 12.56 -2.48 4.66
CA ASP A 105 11.86 -3.45 3.80
C ASP A 105 10.41 -3.03 3.51
N TYR A 106 9.73 -2.44 4.49
CA TYR A 106 8.32 -2.07 4.40
C TYR A 106 8.04 -0.89 3.47
N VAL A 107 8.82 0.18 3.59
CA VAL A 107 8.58 1.44 2.86
C VAL A 107 8.58 1.27 1.33
N PRO A 108 9.51 0.50 0.73
CA PRO A 108 9.48 0.23 -0.71
C PRO A 108 8.20 -0.49 -1.16
N VAL A 109 7.69 -1.45 -0.37
CA VAL A 109 6.50 -2.22 -0.72
C VAL A 109 5.26 -1.34 -0.75
N VAL A 110 5.07 -0.48 0.26
CA VAL A 110 3.90 0.43 0.30
C VAL A 110 3.95 1.49 -0.80
N LYS A 111 5.15 1.96 -1.16
CA LYS A 111 5.36 2.87 -2.30
C LYS A 111 5.04 2.20 -3.63
N ASN A 112 5.45 0.94 -3.79
CA ASN A 112 5.13 0.18 -5.00
C ASN A 112 3.61 0.05 -5.14
N LEU A 113 2.87 -0.22 -4.07
CA LEU A 113 1.41 -0.22 -4.12
C LEU A 113 0.83 1.15 -4.54
N SER A 114 1.39 2.27 -4.08
CA SER A 114 0.97 3.60 -4.55
C SER A 114 1.14 3.76 -6.06
N ALA A 115 2.28 3.32 -6.61
CA ALA A 115 2.55 3.39 -8.05
C ALA A 115 1.59 2.49 -8.85
N VAL A 116 1.30 1.28 -8.36
CA VAL A 116 0.33 0.38 -9.02
C VAL A 116 -1.08 0.99 -8.98
N LEU A 117 -1.52 1.52 -7.83
CA LEU A 117 -2.83 2.17 -7.69
C LEU A 117 -2.98 3.40 -8.59
N GLU A 118 -1.92 4.19 -8.74
CA GLU A 118 -1.90 5.29 -9.70
C GLU A 118 -2.19 4.79 -11.12
N ARG A 119 -1.51 3.74 -11.55
CA ARG A 119 -1.70 3.15 -12.88
C ARG A 119 -3.11 2.57 -13.04
N VAL A 120 -3.60 1.81 -12.06
CA VAL A 120 -4.96 1.25 -12.04
C VAL A 120 -6.02 2.36 -12.18
N SER A 121 -5.85 3.48 -11.48
CA SER A 121 -6.80 4.61 -11.54
C SER A 121 -6.92 5.24 -12.94
N ARG A 122 -5.96 4.98 -13.83
CA ARG A 122 -5.95 5.45 -15.22
C ARG A 122 -6.48 4.41 -16.22
N THR A 123 -6.85 3.21 -15.77
CA THR A 123 -7.34 2.11 -16.63
C THR A 123 -8.87 2.01 -16.74
N PHE A 124 -9.57 2.83 -15.95
CA PHE A 124 -11.02 2.97 -16.00
C PHE A 124 -11.40 4.14 -16.90
#